data_AF-A0A2K9EPW8-F1
#
_entry.id   AF-A0A2K9EPW8-F1
#
_cell.length_a   1.000
_cell.length_b   1.000
_cell.length_c   1.000
_cell.angle_alpha   90.00
_cell.angle_beta   90.00
_cell.angle_gamma   90.00
#
_symmetry.space_group_name_H-M   'P 1'
#
loop_
_entity.id
_entity.type
_entity.pdbx_description
1 polymer ?
#
loop_
_entity_poly.entity_id
_entity_poly.type
_entity_poly.pdbx_seq_one_letter_code
_entity_poly.pdbx_strand_id
1 'polypeptide(L)'
;MQSGTAPVAMERLRELTGPELYQRNAFRLTGLPTTATRQAIRRCRQQINTAVRAGVDIPAAGELPVPGRRSAEQYGAVFDVLDHPQRRIVDELFWIWDAPDGACGCDPALHEAHDSAVRAHAWALDEELGGRAAPPAGEPSWGAAAAGWQRALAHPGFWGHVTHRITALDDVRIGPAAVPVLEGEVRRTLVAPMAELATGGSAPHRVTALFGAWSWAGGNLLGQAVEGRVEPVLEAVRTALERARDLHTENPAAAASIVEREVLPRLDGLCAFDSEGVRRSIAKVRERTALLLNNCAVSTDGGTPLPAAEAARLLDLAIELAETEETRELVADNRAHVEYLALLPAMDRAHTLLEEDQPWQAAAALQKEVLPLLAELRTSDDKEARDNAAKFTDGAAILLNNCALALAGDSSPSAVRTRADFLDQALELAETRRTRKLVRKNRRQAARHARIAPYSDAFRLAVSGLERAQRLLRDNRPGRAAAEIESHVVPHTDKLAECRVRKVRRPAARLADQTAILLNNCALALDPVGTSPEESRRLLSVAHGVARKRKTRALIMRNSVASLATYADHRLDDLPPSIQQIIRRMPPEKQAHYLSQLRDRW
;
A
#
# COMPACT_ATOMS: atom_id res chain seq x y z
N MET A 1 -31.19 -5.67 -67.12
CA MET A 1 -29.78 -5.67 -66.69
C MET A 1 -29.77 -5.61 -65.18
N GLN A 2 -29.77 -6.78 -64.54
CA GLN A 2 -29.71 -6.89 -63.09
C GLN A 2 -28.29 -6.56 -62.62
N SER A 3 -28.21 -5.91 -61.47
CA SER A 3 -27.04 -5.33 -60.83
C SER A 3 -25.82 -6.25 -60.83
N GLY A 4 -24.66 -5.68 -61.20
CA GLY A 4 -23.32 -6.29 -61.08
C GLY A 4 -22.86 -6.55 -59.64
N THR A 5 -23.78 -6.75 -58.71
CA THR A 5 -23.51 -7.24 -57.37
C THR A 5 -23.17 -8.72 -57.52
N ALA A 6 -21.92 -9.12 -57.30
CA ALA A 6 -21.52 -10.52 -57.22
C ALA A 6 -21.63 -11.00 -55.75
N PRO A 7 -22.85 -11.32 -55.24
CA PRO A 7 -23.07 -11.49 -53.80
C PRO A 7 -22.27 -12.64 -53.20
N VAL A 8 -22.03 -13.72 -53.95
CA VAL A 8 -21.27 -14.88 -53.47
C VAL A 8 -19.77 -14.56 -53.43
N ALA A 9 -19.28 -13.70 -54.33
CA ALA A 9 -17.90 -13.19 -54.24
C ALA A 9 -17.73 -12.32 -52.98
N MET A 10 -18.71 -11.47 -52.67
CA MET A 10 -18.71 -10.64 -51.46
C MET A 10 -18.77 -11.49 -50.19
N GLU A 11 -19.61 -12.52 -50.17
CA GLU A 11 -19.67 -13.49 -49.08
C GLU A 11 -18.31 -14.17 -48.88
N ARG A 12 -17.67 -14.62 -49.96
CA ARG A 12 -16.34 -15.24 -49.89
C ARG A 12 -15.26 -14.30 -49.37
N LEU A 13 -15.27 -13.02 -49.79
CA LEU A 13 -14.34 -12.02 -49.26
C LEU A 13 -14.50 -11.81 -47.75
N ARG A 14 -15.73 -11.85 -47.24
CA ARG A 14 -16.02 -11.77 -45.80
C ARG A 14 -15.57 -13.02 -45.05
N GLU A 15 -15.77 -14.20 -45.62
CA GLU A 15 -15.28 -15.47 -45.05
C GLU A 15 -13.75 -15.49 -44.89
N LEU A 16 -13.02 -14.74 -45.72
CA LEU A 16 -11.55 -14.66 -45.74
C LEU A 16 -10.97 -13.51 -44.90
N THR A 17 -11.76 -12.86 -44.04
CA THR A 17 -11.29 -11.71 -43.24
C THR A 17 -10.40 -12.08 -42.04
N GLY A 18 -10.24 -13.36 -41.74
CA GLY A 18 -9.44 -13.83 -40.60
C GLY A 18 -7.96 -14.09 -40.93
N PRO A 19 -7.11 -14.30 -39.91
CA PRO A 19 -5.69 -14.60 -40.07
C PRO A 19 -5.41 -15.84 -40.94
N GLU A 20 -6.38 -16.75 -41.05
CA GLU A 20 -6.29 -17.94 -41.88
C GLU A 20 -6.58 -17.68 -43.38
N LEU A 21 -6.62 -16.41 -43.83
CA LEU A 21 -6.93 -15.99 -45.20
C LEU A 21 -6.28 -16.89 -46.25
N TYR A 22 -4.96 -17.09 -46.17
CA TYR A 22 -4.24 -17.95 -47.12
C TYR A 22 -4.36 -19.44 -46.78
N GLN A 23 -4.46 -19.82 -45.51
CA GLN A 23 -4.64 -21.22 -45.11
C GLN A 23 -5.99 -21.79 -45.56
N ARG A 24 -6.99 -20.94 -45.79
CA ARG A 24 -8.32 -21.30 -46.32
C ARG A 24 -8.44 -21.11 -47.84
N ASN A 25 -7.37 -20.69 -48.52
CA ASN A 25 -7.36 -20.48 -49.97
C ASN A 25 -7.35 -21.84 -50.71
N ALA A 26 -8.31 -22.04 -51.62
CA ALA A 26 -8.49 -23.32 -52.29
C ALA A 26 -7.30 -23.74 -53.17
N PHE A 27 -6.60 -22.80 -53.79
CA PHE A 27 -5.42 -23.09 -54.63
C PHE A 27 -4.22 -23.46 -53.79
N ARG A 28 -3.99 -22.78 -52.65
CA ARG A 28 -2.99 -23.20 -51.66
C ARG A 28 -3.23 -24.61 -51.15
N LEU A 29 -4.49 -24.91 -50.84
CA LEU A 29 -4.89 -26.19 -50.25
C LEU A 29 -4.73 -27.36 -51.22
N THR A 30 -4.98 -27.14 -52.52
CA THR A 30 -4.92 -28.18 -53.56
C THR A 30 -3.60 -28.23 -54.33
N GLY A 31 -2.81 -27.15 -54.30
CA GLY A 31 -1.62 -26.99 -55.14
C GLY A 31 -1.92 -26.78 -56.63
N LEU A 32 -3.18 -26.54 -56.99
CA LEU A 32 -3.56 -26.24 -58.37
C LEU A 32 -3.14 -24.81 -58.75
N PRO A 33 -2.73 -24.56 -60.01
CA PRO A 33 -2.54 -23.19 -60.49
C PRO A 33 -3.90 -22.47 -60.62
N THR A 34 -3.91 -21.15 -60.51
CA THR A 34 -5.12 -20.31 -60.68
C THR A 34 -5.74 -20.47 -62.08
N THR A 35 -4.94 -20.84 -63.08
CA THR A 35 -5.35 -21.16 -64.44
C THR A 35 -5.92 -22.57 -64.62
N ALA A 36 -6.02 -23.39 -63.56
CA ALA A 36 -6.46 -24.79 -63.66
C ALA A 36 -7.83 -24.93 -64.35
N THR A 37 -7.89 -25.80 -65.36
CA THR A 37 -9.14 -26.10 -66.08
C THR A 37 -10.08 -26.93 -65.22
N ARG A 38 -11.37 -26.98 -65.58
CA ARG A 38 -12.36 -27.85 -64.91
C ARG A 38 -11.93 -29.32 -64.92
N GLN A 39 -11.24 -29.77 -65.97
CA GLN A 39 -10.70 -31.13 -66.06
C GLN A 39 -9.58 -31.36 -65.06
N ALA A 40 -8.64 -30.41 -64.92
CA ALA A 40 -7.57 -30.48 -63.93
C ALA A 40 -8.12 -30.50 -62.50
N ILE A 41 -9.11 -29.65 -62.20
CA ILE A 41 -9.80 -29.62 -60.90
C ILE A 41 -10.47 -30.97 -60.60
N ARG A 42 -11.23 -31.54 -61.56
CA ARG A 42 -11.87 -32.86 -61.40
C ARG A 42 -10.86 -33.97 -61.16
N ARG A 43 -9.74 -33.97 -61.90
CA ARG A 43 -8.67 -34.96 -61.73
C ARG A 43 -8.04 -34.86 -60.34
N CYS A 44 -7.72 -33.64 -59.89
CA CYS A 44 -7.20 -33.38 -58.55
C CYS A 44 -8.20 -33.83 -57.46
N ARG A 45 -9.50 -33.52 -57.62
CA ARG A 45 -10.57 -33.98 -56.72
C ARG A 45 -10.62 -35.50 -56.61
N GLN A 46 -10.52 -36.19 -57.74
CA GLN A 46 -10.49 -37.66 -57.74
C GLN A 46 -9.25 -38.20 -57.01
N GLN A 47 -8.06 -37.63 -57.27
CA GLN A 47 -6.81 -38.03 -56.61
C GLN A 47 -6.87 -37.83 -55.09
N ILE A 48 -7.31 -36.65 -54.64
CA ILE A 48 -7.46 -36.32 -53.22
C ILE A 48 -8.49 -37.24 -52.55
N ASN A 49 -9.67 -37.44 -53.16
CA ASN A 49 -10.69 -38.33 -52.60
C ASN A 49 -10.22 -39.78 -52.48
N THR A 50 -9.44 -40.27 -53.46
CA THR A 50 -8.85 -41.60 -53.40
C THR A 50 -7.83 -41.70 -52.26
N ALA A 51 -6.94 -40.72 -52.10
CA ALA A 51 -5.96 -40.69 -51.02
C ALA A 51 -6.63 -40.65 -49.63
N VAL A 52 -7.63 -39.78 -49.45
CA VAL A 52 -8.40 -39.66 -48.19
C VAL A 52 -9.12 -40.98 -47.86
N ARG A 53 -9.78 -41.61 -48.84
CA ARG A 53 -10.46 -42.91 -48.64
C ARG A 53 -9.48 -44.04 -48.29
N ALA A 54 -8.26 -43.98 -48.82
CA ALA A 54 -7.20 -44.93 -48.51
C ALA A 54 -6.50 -44.66 -47.16
N GLY A 55 -6.86 -43.57 -46.46
CA GLY A 55 -6.18 -43.16 -45.23
C GLY A 55 -4.73 -42.71 -45.45
N VAL A 56 -4.39 -42.32 -46.69
CA VAL A 56 -3.04 -41.86 -47.06
C VAL A 56 -2.96 -40.36 -46.81
N ASP A 57 -1.91 -39.93 -46.10
CA ASP A 57 -1.61 -38.52 -45.92
C ASP A 57 -1.35 -37.86 -47.27
N ILE A 58 -2.12 -36.81 -47.56
CA ILE A 58 -1.88 -35.98 -48.74
C ILE A 58 -0.78 -34.98 -48.36
N PRO A 59 0.39 -35.03 -49.01
CA PRO A 59 1.45 -34.07 -48.74
C PRO A 59 0.96 -32.66 -49.06
N ALA A 60 1.37 -31.69 -48.25
CA ALA A 60 1.10 -30.29 -48.55
C ALA A 60 1.70 -29.94 -49.91
N ALA A 61 0.87 -29.44 -50.82
CA ALA A 61 1.27 -29.14 -52.19
C ALA A 61 1.73 -27.67 -52.32
N GLY A 62 2.72 -27.42 -53.17
CA GLY A 62 3.15 -26.07 -53.57
C GLY A 62 4.25 -25.43 -52.71
N GLU A 63 4.54 -24.16 -53.02
CA GLU A 63 5.63 -23.36 -52.42
C GLU A 63 5.37 -22.98 -50.95
N LEU A 64 4.10 -22.87 -50.54
CA LEU A 64 3.68 -22.48 -49.19
C LEU A 64 2.81 -23.57 -48.55
N PRO A 65 3.40 -24.63 -47.99
CA PRO A 65 2.63 -25.71 -47.38
C PRO A 65 1.81 -25.18 -46.21
N VAL A 66 0.57 -25.65 -46.06
CA VAL A 66 -0.26 -25.33 -44.88
C VAL A 66 0.01 -26.40 -43.81
N PRO A 67 0.25 -26.02 -42.54
CA PRO A 67 0.43 -26.97 -41.45
C PRO A 67 -0.82 -27.82 -41.17
N GLY A 68 -0.61 -29.08 -40.75
CA GLY A 68 -1.67 -29.95 -40.23
C GLY A 68 -2.33 -30.89 -41.26
N ARG A 69 -2.98 -31.95 -40.74
CA ARG A 69 -3.78 -32.88 -41.54
C ARG A 69 -5.16 -32.28 -41.81
N ARG A 70 -5.75 -32.60 -42.97
CA ARG A 70 -7.08 -32.13 -43.35
C ARG A 70 -8.08 -33.27 -43.49
N SER A 71 -9.32 -33.02 -43.10
CA SER A 71 -10.42 -33.98 -43.21
C SER A 71 -11.00 -34.04 -44.63
N ALA A 72 -11.74 -35.10 -44.93
CA ALA A 72 -12.49 -35.24 -46.18
C ALA A 72 -13.46 -34.07 -46.39
N GLU A 73 -14.11 -33.62 -45.32
CA GLU A 73 -15.08 -32.51 -45.33
C GLU A 73 -14.40 -31.19 -45.69
N GLN A 74 -13.21 -30.93 -45.17
CA GLN A 74 -12.43 -29.73 -45.51
C GLN A 74 -12.07 -29.71 -46.99
N TYR A 75 -11.63 -30.83 -47.57
CA TYR A 75 -11.39 -30.91 -49.01
C TYR A 75 -12.68 -30.79 -49.84
N GLY A 76 -13.80 -31.30 -49.34
CA GLY A 76 -15.13 -31.08 -49.95
C GLY A 76 -15.42 -29.59 -50.15
N ALA A 77 -15.33 -28.82 -49.06
CA ALA A 77 -15.55 -27.37 -49.09
C ALA A 77 -14.56 -26.63 -50.03
N VAL A 78 -13.31 -27.09 -50.12
CA VAL A 78 -12.30 -26.53 -51.04
C VAL A 78 -12.72 -26.71 -52.50
N PHE A 79 -13.19 -27.89 -52.87
CA PHE A 79 -13.64 -28.14 -54.23
C PHE A 79 -14.95 -27.40 -54.55
N ASP A 80 -15.83 -27.21 -53.56
CA ASP A 80 -17.04 -26.40 -53.75
C ASP A 80 -16.69 -24.92 -54.05
N VAL A 81 -15.61 -24.39 -53.47
CA VAL A 81 -15.06 -23.06 -53.83
C VAL A 81 -14.54 -23.04 -55.26
N LEU A 82 -13.75 -24.04 -55.66
CA LEU A 82 -13.18 -24.13 -57.02
C LEU A 82 -14.25 -24.34 -58.11
N ASP A 83 -15.33 -25.04 -57.80
CA ASP A 83 -16.45 -25.32 -58.71
C ASP A 83 -17.38 -24.08 -58.88
N HIS A 84 -17.36 -23.11 -57.96
CA HIS A 84 -18.19 -21.90 -58.01
C HIS A 84 -17.40 -20.67 -58.51
N PRO A 85 -17.64 -20.15 -59.74
CA PRO A 85 -16.80 -19.10 -60.35
C PRO A 85 -16.66 -17.80 -59.54
N GLN A 86 -17.72 -17.34 -58.86
CA GLN A 86 -17.63 -16.17 -57.96
C GLN A 86 -16.73 -16.40 -56.73
N ARG A 87 -16.67 -17.64 -56.20
CA ARG A 87 -15.81 -17.95 -55.05
C ARG A 87 -14.37 -18.19 -55.53
N ARG A 88 -14.24 -18.91 -56.64
CA ARG A 88 -12.98 -19.15 -57.34
C ARG A 88 -12.23 -17.86 -57.65
N ILE A 89 -12.87 -16.85 -58.25
CA ILE A 89 -12.18 -15.59 -58.60
C ILE A 89 -11.61 -14.87 -57.36
N VAL A 90 -12.29 -14.98 -56.21
CA VAL A 90 -11.82 -14.40 -54.95
C VAL A 90 -10.58 -15.15 -54.47
N ASP A 91 -10.59 -16.48 -54.52
CA ASP A 91 -9.40 -17.27 -54.17
C ASP A 91 -8.26 -17.08 -55.19
N GLU A 92 -8.54 -16.78 -56.47
CA GLU A 92 -7.53 -16.40 -57.47
C GLU A 92 -6.87 -15.05 -57.13
N LEU A 93 -7.62 -14.08 -56.60
CA LEU A 93 -7.09 -12.77 -56.17
C LEU A 93 -6.12 -12.87 -55.00
N PHE A 94 -6.17 -13.94 -54.21
CA PHE A 94 -5.27 -14.14 -53.07
C PHE A 94 -4.35 -15.35 -53.27
N TRP A 95 -4.03 -15.68 -54.53
CA TRP A 95 -3.10 -16.76 -54.85
C TRP A 95 -2.21 -16.45 -56.05
N ILE A 96 -1.14 -17.23 -56.21
CA ILE A 96 -0.11 -17.02 -57.24
C ILE A 96 -0.70 -17.09 -58.65
N TRP A 97 -0.49 -16.04 -59.44
CA TRP A 97 -0.94 -15.91 -60.83
C TRP A 97 0.03 -16.54 -61.82
N ASP A 98 1.32 -16.64 -61.48
CA ASP A 98 2.30 -17.29 -62.33
C ASP A 98 1.93 -18.75 -62.59
N ALA A 99 1.58 -19.01 -63.85
CA ALA A 99 1.42 -20.33 -64.41
C ALA A 99 2.23 -20.40 -65.72
N PRO A 100 2.91 -21.54 -66.00
CA PRO A 100 3.75 -21.71 -67.19
C PRO A 100 3.05 -21.42 -68.54
N ASP A 101 1.71 -21.45 -68.54
CA ASP A 101 0.87 -21.43 -69.75
C ASP A 101 -0.01 -20.15 -69.84
N GLY A 102 0.28 -19.11 -69.05
CA GLY A 102 -0.58 -17.94 -68.85
C GLY A 102 -0.72 -17.00 -70.06
N ALA A 103 -1.65 -17.30 -70.96
CA ALA A 103 -1.96 -16.48 -72.15
C ALA A 103 -2.78 -15.19 -71.85
N CYS A 104 -2.63 -14.54 -70.67
CA CYS A 104 -3.43 -13.35 -70.35
C CYS A 104 -2.95 -12.06 -71.05
N GLY A 105 -1.76 -12.08 -71.67
CA GLY A 105 -1.17 -10.91 -72.34
C GLY A 105 -0.77 -9.78 -71.39
N CYS A 106 -0.78 -10.05 -70.08
CA CYS A 106 -0.47 -9.08 -69.04
C CYS A 106 1.04 -8.81 -68.99
N ASP A 107 1.41 -7.63 -68.47
CA ASP A 107 2.81 -7.33 -68.15
C ASP A 107 3.34 -8.34 -67.11
N PRO A 108 4.46 -9.04 -67.37
CA PRO A 108 5.07 -9.95 -66.39
C PRO A 108 5.34 -9.27 -65.03
N ALA A 109 5.68 -7.98 -65.02
CA ALA A 109 5.93 -7.23 -63.80
C ALA A 109 4.69 -7.12 -62.89
N LEU A 110 3.48 -7.16 -63.47
CA LEU A 110 2.24 -7.19 -62.69
C LEU A 110 2.11 -8.50 -61.90
N HIS A 111 2.35 -9.63 -62.56
CA HIS A 111 2.26 -10.95 -61.92
C HIS A 111 3.32 -11.08 -60.84
N GLU A 112 4.56 -10.70 -61.13
CA GLU A 112 5.66 -10.70 -60.16
C GLU A 112 5.33 -9.85 -58.92
N ALA A 113 4.79 -8.63 -59.12
CA ALA A 113 4.41 -7.74 -58.03
C ALA A 113 3.27 -8.33 -57.19
N HIS A 114 2.24 -8.90 -57.82
CA HIS A 114 1.13 -9.55 -57.14
C HIS A 114 1.57 -10.77 -56.34
N ASP A 115 2.33 -11.67 -56.97
CA ASP A 115 2.73 -12.94 -56.36
C ASP A 115 3.73 -12.72 -55.23
N SER A 116 4.60 -11.71 -55.36
CA SER A 116 5.45 -11.22 -54.26
C SER A 116 4.60 -10.71 -53.08
N ALA A 117 3.54 -9.95 -53.34
CA ALA A 117 2.63 -9.45 -52.30
C ALA A 117 1.87 -10.59 -51.59
N VAL A 118 1.37 -11.57 -52.35
CA VAL A 118 0.71 -12.78 -51.83
C VAL A 118 1.67 -13.57 -50.94
N ARG A 119 2.91 -13.83 -51.39
CA ARG A 119 3.92 -14.55 -50.60
C ARG A 119 4.27 -13.83 -49.30
N ALA A 120 4.55 -12.53 -49.37
CA ALA A 120 4.89 -11.75 -48.20
C ALA A 120 3.75 -11.74 -47.16
N HIS A 121 2.51 -11.53 -47.61
CA HIS A 121 1.37 -11.50 -46.70
C HIS A 121 1.02 -12.89 -46.14
N ALA A 122 1.14 -13.95 -46.95
CA ALA A 122 0.94 -15.33 -46.50
C ALA A 122 1.97 -15.73 -45.44
N TRP A 123 3.25 -15.40 -45.64
CA TRP A 123 4.29 -15.63 -44.64
C TRP A 123 4.02 -14.87 -43.35
N ALA A 124 3.61 -13.61 -43.44
CA ALA A 124 3.29 -12.82 -42.25
C ALA A 124 2.17 -13.44 -41.44
N LEU A 125 1.10 -13.87 -42.10
CA LEU A 125 -0.03 -14.51 -41.43
C LEU A 125 0.32 -15.88 -40.85
N ASP A 126 1.09 -16.69 -41.57
CA ASP A 126 1.53 -18.00 -41.07
C ASP A 126 2.50 -17.87 -39.89
N GLU A 127 3.34 -16.83 -39.85
CA GLU A 127 4.23 -16.53 -38.71
C GLU A 127 3.40 -16.26 -37.45
N GLU A 128 2.37 -15.41 -37.57
CA GLU A 128 1.50 -15.04 -36.43
C GLU A 128 0.64 -16.23 -35.96
N LEU A 129 0.18 -17.09 -36.87
CA LEU A 129 -0.57 -18.30 -36.54
C LEU A 129 0.30 -19.45 -35.99
N GLY A 130 1.58 -19.51 -36.38
CA GLY A 130 2.48 -20.63 -36.09
C GLY A 130 3.26 -20.54 -34.77
N GLY A 131 3.23 -19.39 -34.07
CA GLY A 131 3.83 -19.19 -32.75
C GLY A 131 5.35 -19.43 -32.65
N ARG A 132 6.09 -19.47 -33.77
CA ARG A 132 7.56 -19.63 -33.80
C ARG A 132 8.26 -18.29 -33.99
N ALA A 133 9.34 -18.10 -33.22
CA ALA A 133 10.20 -16.93 -33.31
C ALA A 133 10.64 -16.65 -34.76
N ALA A 134 10.53 -15.38 -35.15
CA ALA A 134 10.92 -14.85 -36.45
C ALA A 134 12.28 -15.41 -36.91
N PRO A 135 12.45 -15.69 -38.22
CA PRO A 135 13.73 -16.16 -38.74
C PRO A 135 14.85 -15.15 -38.46
N PRO A 136 16.07 -15.61 -38.14
CA PRO A 136 17.20 -14.71 -37.93
C PRO A 136 17.70 -14.20 -39.28
N ALA A 137 17.60 -12.88 -39.46
CA ALA A 137 18.16 -12.04 -40.53
C ALA A 137 17.39 -11.99 -41.87
N GLY A 138 16.73 -10.85 -42.08
CA GLY A 138 16.10 -10.39 -43.31
C GLY A 138 14.64 -9.98 -43.08
N GLU A 139 14.33 -8.68 -43.05
CA GLU A 139 12.94 -8.21 -43.22
C GLU A 139 12.36 -8.91 -44.46
N PRO A 140 11.09 -9.40 -44.48
CA PRO A 140 9.91 -8.66 -43.95
C PRO A 140 8.60 -9.48 -43.71
N SER A 141 7.87 -9.33 -42.60
CA SER A 141 6.53 -9.96 -42.52
C SER A 141 5.41 -8.99 -42.97
N TRP A 142 5.15 -7.92 -42.23
CA TRP A 142 4.02 -7.04 -42.55
C TRP A 142 4.33 -5.84 -43.47
N GLY A 143 5.54 -5.26 -43.36
CA GLY A 143 5.92 -4.08 -44.14
C GLY A 143 6.04 -4.35 -45.65
N ALA A 144 6.65 -5.47 -46.04
CA ALA A 144 6.71 -5.85 -47.44
C ALA A 144 5.38 -6.36 -47.98
N ALA A 145 4.55 -7.01 -47.15
CA ALA A 145 3.19 -7.33 -47.52
C ALA A 145 2.42 -6.05 -47.89
N ALA A 146 2.49 -5.02 -47.03
CA ALA A 146 1.87 -3.73 -47.27
C ALA A 146 2.39 -3.07 -48.55
N ALA A 147 3.71 -2.95 -48.69
CA ALA A 147 4.33 -2.31 -49.85
C ALA A 147 4.09 -3.10 -51.15
N GLY A 148 4.07 -4.43 -51.07
CA GLY A 148 3.77 -5.32 -52.18
C GLY A 148 2.34 -5.16 -52.66
N TRP A 149 1.36 -5.22 -51.74
CA TRP A 149 -0.05 -5.04 -52.08
C TRP A 149 -0.36 -3.62 -52.59
N GLN A 150 0.29 -2.60 -52.02
CA GLN A 150 0.20 -1.23 -52.52
C GLN A 150 0.68 -1.14 -53.98
N ARG A 151 1.86 -1.71 -54.29
CA ARG A 151 2.40 -1.71 -55.66
C ARG A 151 1.52 -2.50 -56.62
N ALA A 152 1.06 -3.68 -56.21
CA ALA A 152 0.22 -4.54 -57.04
C ALA A 152 -1.12 -3.86 -57.37
N LEU A 153 -1.83 -3.34 -56.38
CA LEU A 153 -3.13 -2.68 -56.57
C LEU A 153 -3.02 -1.32 -57.27
N ALA A 154 -1.88 -0.63 -57.15
CA ALA A 154 -1.62 0.61 -57.89
C ALA A 154 -1.22 0.36 -59.37
N HIS A 155 -0.88 -0.88 -59.74
CA HIS A 155 -0.48 -1.21 -61.11
C HIS A 155 -1.69 -1.06 -62.06
N PRO A 156 -1.59 -0.27 -63.15
CA PRO A 156 -2.74 0.00 -64.04
C PRO A 156 -3.38 -1.26 -64.64
N GLY A 157 -2.58 -2.30 -64.85
CA GLY A 157 -3.05 -3.59 -65.39
C GLY A 157 -3.76 -4.51 -64.39
N PHE A 158 -3.72 -4.25 -63.08
CA PHE A 158 -4.20 -5.18 -62.06
C PHE A 158 -5.69 -5.54 -62.26
N TRP A 159 -6.55 -4.53 -62.27
CA TRP A 159 -7.99 -4.73 -62.46
C TRP A 159 -8.35 -5.15 -63.89
N GLY A 160 -7.48 -4.85 -64.86
CA GLY A 160 -7.56 -5.37 -66.22
C GLY A 160 -7.38 -6.89 -66.26
N HIS A 161 -6.39 -7.42 -65.52
CA HIS A 161 -6.19 -8.86 -65.35
C HIS A 161 -7.43 -9.53 -64.71
N VAL A 162 -7.94 -8.96 -63.61
CA VAL A 162 -9.13 -9.50 -62.93
C VAL A 162 -10.35 -9.51 -63.85
N THR A 163 -10.55 -8.45 -64.64
CA THR A 163 -11.62 -8.38 -65.65
C THR A 163 -11.46 -9.48 -66.69
N HIS A 164 -10.25 -9.67 -67.22
CA HIS A 164 -9.95 -10.74 -68.17
C HIS A 164 -10.25 -12.12 -67.57
N ARG A 165 -9.87 -12.37 -66.31
CA ARG A 165 -10.17 -13.63 -65.61
C ARG A 165 -11.67 -13.86 -65.42
N ILE A 166 -12.42 -12.84 -65.01
CA ILE A 166 -13.88 -12.92 -64.89
C ILE A 166 -14.51 -13.30 -66.23
N THR A 167 -14.08 -12.66 -67.33
CA THR A 167 -14.56 -12.99 -68.68
C THR A 167 -14.16 -14.41 -69.09
N ALA A 168 -12.93 -14.84 -68.80
CA ALA A 168 -12.45 -16.18 -69.15
C ALA A 168 -13.14 -17.32 -68.38
N LEU A 169 -13.69 -17.04 -67.18
CA LEU A 169 -14.51 -18.00 -66.45
C LEU A 169 -15.89 -18.23 -67.10
N ASP A 170 -16.33 -17.29 -67.96
CA ASP A 170 -17.56 -17.33 -68.76
C ASP A 170 -18.80 -17.78 -67.95
N ASP A 171 -19.05 -17.10 -66.82
CA ASP A 171 -20.18 -17.40 -65.94
C ASP A 171 -21.13 -16.20 -65.85
N VAL A 172 -22.40 -16.41 -66.20
CA VAL A 172 -23.45 -15.38 -66.20
C VAL A 172 -23.65 -14.68 -64.85
N ARG A 173 -23.23 -15.30 -63.74
CA ARG A 173 -23.42 -14.77 -62.39
C ARG A 173 -22.34 -13.75 -62.01
N ILE A 174 -21.27 -13.58 -62.80
CA ILE A 174 -20.23 -12.59 -62.53
C ILE A 174 -19.75 -11.94 -63.83
N GLY A 175 -19.92 -10.63 -63.93
CA GLY A 175 -19.47 -9.85 -65.07
C GLY A 175 -18.44 -8.80 -64.69
N PRO A 176 -17.81 -8.13 -65.68
CA PRO A 176 -16.85 -7.05 -65.47
C PRO A 176 -17.35 -5.91 -64.56
N ALA A 177 -18.66 -5.68 -64.52
CA ALA A 177 -19.27 -4.67 -63.64
C ALA A 177 -19.10 -4.97 -62.13
N ALA A 178 -18.69 -6.18 -61.74
CA ALA A 178 -18.39 -6.53 -60.36
C ALA A 178 -17.03 -5.99 -59.86
N VAL A 179 -16.12 -5.64 -60.77
CA VAL A 179 -14.74 -5.25 -60.43
C VAL A 179 -14.64 -4.04 -59.48
N PRO A 180 -15.37 -2.92 -59.69
CA PRO A 180 -15.32 -1.80 -58.75
C PRO A 180 -15.78 -2.15 -57.33
N VAL A 181 -16.72 -3.10 -57.20
CA VAL A 181 -17.19 -3.58 -55.88
C VAL A 181 -16.13 -4.47 -55.23
N LEU A 182 -15.50 -5.35 -56.02
CA LEU A 182 -14.39 -6.18 -55.56
C LEU A 182 -13.21 -5.33 -55.08
N GLU A 183 -12.90 -4.23 -55.76
CA GLU A 183 -11.78 -3.36 -55.38
C GLU A 183 -11.84 -2.85 -53.94
N GLY A 184 -12.98 -2.30 -53.52
CA GLY A 184 -13.15 -1.81 -52.14
C GLY A 184 -13.07 -2.93 -51.11
N GLU A 185 -13.71 -4.07 -51.41
CA GLU A 185 -13.77 -5.20 -50.48
C GLU A 185 -12.45 -5.98 -50.41
N VAL A 186 -11.66 -6.08 -51.49
CA VAL A 186 -10.31 -6.67 -51.47
C VAL A 186 -9.42 -5.92 -50.48
N ARG A 187 -9.42 -4.58 -50.52
CA ARG A 187 -8.64 -3.78 -49.56
C ARG A 187 -9.08 -4.03 -48.12
N ARG A 188 -10.39 -4.14 -47.88
CA ARG A 188 -10.96 -4.49 -46.57
C ARG A 188 -10.51 -5.88 -46.12
N THR A 189 -10.59 -6.89 -46.99
CA THR A 189 -10.17 -8.27 -46.71
C THR A 189 -8.67 -8.37 -46.44
N LEU A 190 -7.84 -7.55 -47.08
CA LEU A 190 -6.39 -7.52 -46.81
C LEU A 190 -6.04 -7.00 -45.41
N VAL A 191 -6.76 -5.99 -44.92
CA VAL A 191 -6.46 -5.36 -43.62
C VAL A 191 -7.18 -6.02 -42.44
N ALA A 192 -8.28 -6.76 -42.69
CA ALA A 192 -9.08 -7.38 -41.63
C ALA A 192 -8.32 -8.40 -40.76
N PRO A 193 -7.42 -9.25 -41.32
CA PRO A 193 -6.59 -10.15 -40.52
C PRO A 193 -5.72 -9.40 -39.50
N MET A 194 -5.20 -8.22 -39.86
CA MET A 194 -4.43 -7.39 -38.94
C MET A 194 -5.29 -6.86 -37.80
N ALA A 195 -6.51 -6.42 -38.09
CA ALA A 195 -7.45 -5.96 -37.07
C ALA A 195 -7.80 -7.12 -36.10
N GLU A 196 -7.99 -8.33 -36.63
CA GLU A 196 -8.23 -9.51 -35.81
C GLU A 196 -7.02 -9.87 -34.93
N LEU A 197 -5.81 -9.93 -35.49
CA LEU A 197 -4.59 -10.20 -34.72
C LEU A 197 -4.32 -9.12 -33.67
N ALA A 198 -4.57 -7.86 -33.99
CA ALA A 198 -4.42 -6.76 -33.05
C ALA A 198 -5.41 -6.89 -31.88
N THR A 199 -6.63 -7.39 -32.11
CA THR A 199 -7.68 -7.51 -31.07
C THR A 199 -7.69 -8.83 -30.30
N GLY A 200 -7.14 -9.91 -30.86
CA GLY A 200 -7.16 -11.24 -30.24
C GLY A 200 -5.79 -11.80 -29.82
N GLY A 201 -4.68 -11.17 -30.22
CA GLY A 201 -3.33 -11.73 -30.07
C GLY A 201 -2.58 -11.37 -28.79
N SER A 202 -1.47 -12.08 -28.54
CA SER A 202 -0.59 -11.90 -27.37
C SER A 202 0.31 -10.65 -27.44
N ALA A 203 0.34 -9.94 -28.58
CA ALA A 203 1.21 -8.79 -28.82
C ALA A 203 0.51 -7.67 -29.61
N PRO A 204 -0.59 -7.09 -29.10
CA PRO A 204 -1.41 -6.11 -29.81
C PRO A 204 -0.58 -4.88 -30.24
N HIS A 205 0.36 -4.42 -29.40
CA HIS A 205 1.23 -3.28 -29.73
C HIS A 205 2.12 -3.50 -30.96
N ARG A 206 2.62 -4.72 -31.19
CA ARG A 206 3.44 -5.05 -32.36
C ARG A 206 2.62 -4.88 -33.64
N VAL A 207 1.38 -5.38 -33.65
CA VAL A 207 0.48 -5.30 -34.81
C VAL A 207 -0.01 -3.87 -35.03
N THR A 208 -0.35 -3.15 -33.96
CA THR A 208 -0.76 -1.73 -34.05
C THR A 208 0.35 -0.84 -34.63
N ALA A 209 1.62 -1.10 -34.29
CA ALA A 209 2.75 -0.34 -34.84
C ALA A 209 2.86 -0.44 -36.38
N LEU A 210 2.26 -1.48 -36.99
CA LEU A 210 2.28 -1.71 -38.43
C LEU A 210 1.15 -0.97 -39.18
N PHE A 211 0.20 -0.35 -38.48
CA PHE A 211 -0.97 0.28 -39.09
C PHE A 211 -0.60 1.40 -40.07
N GLY A 212 0.48 2.15 -39.78
CA GLY A 212 0.96 3.21 -40.67
C GLY A 212 1.33 2.71 -42.07
N ALA A 213 1.92 1.51 -42.15
CA ALA A 213 2.32 0.90 -43.43
C ALA A 213 1.13 0.51 -44.32
N TRP A 214 -0.07 0.34 -43.74
CA TRP A 214 -1.30 -0.05 -44.44
C TRP A 214 -2.27 1.10 -44.70
N SER A 215 -1.86 2.34 -44.41
CA SER A 215 -2.67 3.54 -44.63
C SER A 215 -3.14 3.72 -46.08
N TRP A 216 -2.41 3.17 -47.06
CA TRP A 216 -2.77 3.18 -48.48
C TRP A 216 -4.05 2.40 -48.80
N ALA A 217 -4.43 1.42 -47.98
CA ALA A 217 -5.64 0.62 -48.21
C ALA A 217 -6.91 1.49 -48.15
N GLY A 218 -6.86 2.57 -47.38
CA GLY A 218 -7.89 3.59 -47.26
C GLY A 218 -7.78 4.25 -45.89
N GLY A 219 -7.88 5.58 -45.83
CA GLY A 219 -7.52 6.37 -44.65
C GLY A 219 -8.11 5.90 -43.32
N ASN A 220 -9.31 5.28 -43.35
CA ASN A 220 -10.01 4.79 -42.16
C ASN A 220 -10.37 3.29 -42.21
N LEU A 221 -10.01 2.51 -43.24
CA LEU A 221 -10.49 1.13 -43.37
C LEU A 221 -10.00 0.23 -42.24
N LEU A 222 -8.72 0.34 -41.88
CA LEU A 222 -8.14 -0.41 -40.77
C LEU A 222 -8.73 0.05 -39.43
N GLY A 223 -8.93 1.36 -39.24
CA GLY A 223 -9.64 1.92 -38.09
C GLY A 223 -11.04 1.34 -37.94
N GLN A 224 -11.83 1.31 -39.00
CA GLN A 224 -13.17 0.71 -39.03
C GLN A 224 -13.16 -0.79 -38.74
N ALA A 225 -12.17 -1.52 -39.26
CA ALA A 225 -12.03 -2.95 -38.99
C ALA A 225 -11.73 -3.23 -37.52
N VAL A 226 -10.86 -2.43 -36.90
CA VAL A 226 -10.56 -2.49 -35.46
C VAL A 226 -11.77 -2.06 -34.63
N GLU A 227 -12.43 -0.94 -34.98
CA GLU A 227 -13.65 -0.47 -34.32
C GLU A 227 -14.73 -1.55 -34.30
N GLY A 228 -15.01 -2.18 -35.44
CA GLY A 228 -16.02 -3.25 -35.52
C GLY A 228 -15.70 -4.46 -34.65
N ARG A 229 -14.41 -4.72 -34.37
CA ARG A 229 -13.96 -5.82 -33.49
C ARG A 229 -13.93 -5.42 -32.01
N VAL A 230 -13.64 -4.16 -31.71
CA VAL A 230 -13.58 -3.61 -30.34
C VAL A 230 -14.98 -3.26 -29.80
N GLU A 231 -15.94 -2.91 -30.67
CA GLU A 231 -17.28 -2.45 -30.26
C GLU A 231 -18.02 -3.45 -29.36
N PRO A 232 -18.03 -4.77 -29.61
CA PRO A 232 -18.65 -5.73 -28.68
C PRO A 232 -18.02 -5.72 -27.28
N VAL A 233 -16.70 -5.48 -27.20
CA VAL A 233 -15.99 -5.37 -25.91
C VAL A 233 -16.37 -4.06 -25.21
N LEU A 234 -16.41 -2.94 -25.93
CA LEU A 234 -16.87 -1.66 -25.39
C LEU A 234 -18.31 -1.74 -24.89
N GLU A 235 -19.19 -2.42 -25.64
CA GLU A 235 -20.60 -2.58 -25.25
C GLU A 235 -20.75 -3.45 -24.00
N ALA A 236 -19.94 -4.51 -23.88
CA ALA A 236 -19.88 -5.31 -22.65
C ALA A 236 -19.40 -4.47 -21.45
N VAL A 237 -18.41 -3.59 -21.65
CA VAL A 237 -17.94 -2.67 -20.60
C VAL A 237 -19.02 -1.66 -20.22
N ARG A 238 -19.70 -1.04 -21.19
CA ARG A 238 -20.81 -0.10 -20.94
C ARG A 238 -21.93 -0.78 -20.14
N THR A 239 -22.33 -1.99 -20.55
CA THR A 239 -23.33 -2.80 -19.84
C THR A 239 -22.90 -3.11 -18.40
N ALA A 240 -21.62 -3.43 -18.17
CA ALA A 240 -21.09 -3.67 -16.82
C ALA A 240 -21.07 -2.39 -15.96
N LEU A 241 -20.70 -1.25 -16.55
CA LEU A 241 -20.73 0.05 -15.88
C LEU A 241 -22.15 0.48 -15.52
N GLU A 242 -23.13 0.24 -16.38
CA GLU A 242 -24.54 0.53 -16.08
C GLU A 242 -25.04 -0.30 -14.90
N ARG A 243 -24.77 -1.61 -14.88
CA ARG A 243 -25.08 -2.47 -13.73
C ARG A 243 -24.40 -1.99 -12.44
N ALA A 244 -23.13 -1.62 -12.51
CA ALA A 244 -22.38 -1.11 -11.37
C ALA A 244 -22.93 0.24 -10.88
N ARG A 245 -23.30 1.13 -11.81
CA ARG A 245 -23.95 2.40 -11.51
C ARG A 245 -25.32 2.18 -10.86
N ASP A 246 -26.12 1.23 -11.31
CA ASP A 246 -27.42 1.02 -10.68
C ASP A 246 -27.29 0.46 -9.25
N LEU A 247 -26.16 -0.19 -8.93
CA LEU A 247 -25.86 -0.73 -7.60
C LEU A 247 -25.15 0.24 -6.65
N HIS A 248 -24.45 1.27 -7.15
CA HIS A 248 -23.52 2.06 -6.32
C HIS A 248 -24.16 2.74 -5.11
N THR A 249 -25.41 3.19 -5.24
CA THR A 249 -26.15 3.87 -4.15
C THR A 249 -26.51 2.90 -3.03
N GLU A 250 -26.89 1.67 -3.35
CA GLU A 250 -27.30 0.66 -2.37
C GLU A 250 -26.10 -0.09 -1.78
N ASN A 251 -25.11 -0.41 -2.62
CA ASN A 251 -23.95 -1.22 -2.26
C ASN A 251 -22.71 -0.79 -3.06
N PRO A 252 -21.98 0.25 -2.59
CA PRO A 252 -20.79 0.76 -3.28
C PRO A 252 -19.69 -0.29 -3.41
N ALA A 253 -19.56 -1.21 -2.45
CA ALA A 253 -18.57 -2.31 -2.51
C ALA A 253 -18.87 -3.29 -3.65
N ALA A 254 -20.14 -3.67 -3.83
CA ALA A 254 -20.53 -4.54 -4.93
C ALA A 254 -20.36 -3.86 -6.29
N ALA A 255 -20.69 -2.57 -6.40
CA ALA A 255 -20.47 -1.78 -7.60
C ALA A 255 -18.98 -1.70 -7.97
N ALA A 256 -18.11 -1.35 -7.01
CA ALA A 256 -16.65 -1.34 -7.20
C ALA A 256 -16.14 -2.71 -7.63
N SER A 257 -16.62 -3.79 -7.01
CA SER A 257 -16.22 -5.15 -7.38
C SER A 257 -16.62 -5.54 -8.81
N ILE A 258 -17.72 -5.01 -9.36
CA ILE A 258 -18.08 -5.22 -10.78
C ILE A 258 -17.05 -4.51 -11.66
N VAL A 259 -16.74 -3.25 -11.36
CA VAL A 259 -15.74 -2.48 -12.11
C VAL A 259 -14.41 -3.24 -12.15
N GLU A 260 -13.94 -3.72 -11.02
CA GLU A 260 -12.63 -4.38 -10.93
C GLU A 260 -12.56 -5.73 -11.65
N ARG A 261 -13.60 -6.56 -11.53
CA ARG A 261 -13.58 -7.90 -12.09
C ARG A 261 -13.98 -7.93 -13.56
N GLU A 262 -14.80 -6.97 -14.00
CA GLU A 262 -15.42 -6.99 -15.32
C GLU A 262 -14.95 -5.85 -16.22
N VAL A 263 -14.77 -4.63 -15.69
CA VAL A 263 -14.47 -3.44 -16.51
C VAL A 263 -12.96 -3.30 -16.73
N LEU A 264 -12.17 -3.27 -15.65
CA LEU A 264 -10.72 -3.01 -15.75
C LEU A 264 -9.97 -4.01 -16.64
N PRO A 265 -10.16 -5.34 -16.53
CA PRO A 265 -9.43 -6.28 -17.36
C PRO A 265 -9.72 -6.11 -18.86
N ARG A 266 -10.94 -5.65 -19.19
CA ARG A 266 -11.34 -5.36 -20.57
C ARG A 266 -10.74 -4.03 -21.03
N LEU A 267 -10.75 -2.98 -20.20
CA LEU A 267 -10.12 -1.70 -20.52
C LEU A 267 -8.61 -1.81 -20.71
N ASP A 268 -7.93 -2.61 -19.90
CA ASP A 268 -6.49 -2.86 -20.04
C ASP A 268 -6.17 -3.47 -21.41
N GLY A 269 -6.98 -4.45 -21.84
CA GLY A 269 -6.87 -5.04 -23.17
C GLY A 269 -7.11 -4.03 -24.31
N LEU A 270 -7.85 -2.95 -24.05
CA LEU A 270 -8.15 -1.91 -25.03
C LEU A 270 -7.08 -0.80 -25.10
N CYS A 271 -6.21 -0.67 -24.10
CA CYS A 271 -5.17 0.39 -24.06
C CYS A 271 -4.17 0.32 -25.22
N ALA A 272 -4.11 -0.81 -25.95
CA ALA A 272 -3.24 -0.99 -27.11
C ALA A 272 -3.73 -0.30 -28.40
N PHE A 273 -4.97 0.24 -28.42
CA PHE A 273 -5.56 0.86 -29.61
C PHE A 273 -5.60 2.39 -29.50
N ASP A 274 -4.63 3.06 -30.12
CA ASP A 274 -4.59 4.54 -30.24
C ASP A 274 -5.11 5.06 -31.59
N SER A 275 -6.00 4.31 -32.27
CA SER A 275 -6.65 4.82 -33.47
C SER A 275 -7.68 5.90 -33.09
N GLU A 276 -7.74 6.99 -33.85
CA GLU A 276 -8.48 8.20 -33.45
C GLU A 276 -9.96 7.97 -33.10
N GLY A 277 -10.64 7.05 -33.80
CA GLY A 277 -12.04 6.71 -33.53
C GLY A 277 -12.25 5.84 -32.29
N VAL A 278 -11.42 4.81 -32.10
CA VAL A 278 -11.47 3.92 -30.92
C VAL A 278 -11.03 4.67 -29.66
N ARG A 279 -9.98 5.51 -29.76
CA ARG A 279 -9.42 6.29 -28.65
C ARG A 279 -10.48 7.14 -27.96
N ARG A 280 -11.33 7.85 -28.72
CA ARG A 280 -12.40 8.68 -28.14
C ARG A 280 -13.44 7.85 -27.39
N SER A 281 -13.78 6.66 -27.90
CA SER A 281 -14.72 5.75 -27.24
C SER A 281 -14.13 5.14 -25.98
N ILE A 282 -12.87 4.72 -26.01
CA ILE A 282 -12.15 4.22 -24.82
C ILE A 282 -12.04 5.32 -23.75
N ALA A 283 -11.61 6.53 -24.13
CA ALA A 283 -11.48 7.66 -23.21
C ALA A 283 -12.81 7.96 -22.50
N LYS A 284 -13.93 8.00 -23.23
CA LYS A 284 -15.26 8.18 -22.63
C LYS A 284 -15.61 7.10 -21.60
N VAL A 285 -15.23 5.84 -21.86
CA VAL A 285 -15.50 4.74 -20.94
C VAL A 285 -14.57 4.78 -19.73
N ARG A 286 -13.28 5.11 -19.91
CA ARG A 286 -12.30 5.33 -18.83
C ARG A 286 -12.77 6.45 -17.90
N GLU A 287 -13.17 7.59 -18.45
CA GLU A 287 -13.71 8.73 -17.71
C GLU A 287 -14.95 8.35 -16.88
N ARG A 288 -15.90 7.63 -17.50
CA ARG A 288 -17.10 7.14 -16.78
C ARG A 288 -16.74 6.14 -15.67
N THR A 289 -15.72 5.33 -15.89
CA THR A 289 -15.21 4.37 -14.89
C THR A 289 -14.58 5.11 -13.72
N ALA A 290 -13.75 6.12 -13.98
CA ALA A 290 -13.15 6.99 -12.96
C ALA A 290 -14.22 7.66 -12.08
N LEU A 291 -15.22 8.29 -12.70
CA LEU A 291 -16.32 8.93 -11.97
C LEU A 291 -17.14 7.94 -11.14
N LEU A 292 -17.39 6.73 -11.64
CA LEU A 292 -18.12 5.72 -10.88
C LEU A 292 -17.30 5.21 -9.68
N LEU A 293 -16.01 4.96 -9.85
CA LEU A 293 -15.11 4.57 -8.76
C LEU A 293 -15.02 5.65 -7.68
N ASN A 294 -14.92 6.92 -8.10
CA ASN A 294 -15.00 8.06 -7.21
C ASN A 294 -16.28 8.07 -6.39
N ASN A 295 -17.43 7.89 -7.05
CA ASN A 295 -18.73 7.89 -6.37
C ASN A 295 -18.86 6.69 -5.42
N CYS A 296 -18.32 5.52 -5.77
CA CYS A 296 -18.27 4.37 -4.87
C CYS A 296 -17.44 4.67 -3.61
N ALA A 297 -16.31 5.37 -3.76
CA ALA A 297 -15.42 5.71 -2.66
C ALA A 297 -16.00 6.77 -1.71
N VAL A 298 -16.73 7.76 -2.24
CA VAL A 298 -17.23 8.92 -1.48
C VAL A 298 -18.67 8.71 -0.96
N SER A 299 -19.41 7.75 -1.52
CA SER A 299 -20.84 7.49 -1.31
C SER A 299 -21.41 8.04 0.02
N THR A 300 -22.21 9.11 -0.09
CA THR A 300 -22.90 9.76 1.04
C THR A 300 -24.34 9.27 1.24
N ASP A 301 -24.90 8.56 0.26
CA ASP A 301 -26.34 8.37 0.11
C ASP A 301 -26.82 7.02 0.67
N GLY A 302 -26.69 6.85 1.98
CA GLY A 302 -27.38 5.78 2.74
C GLY A 302 -26.79 4.36 2.61
N GLY A 303 -25.92 4.10 1.64
CA GLY A 303 -25.11 2.88 1.58
C GLY A 303 -24.07 2.82 2.70
N THR A 304 -23.67 1.61 3.11
CA THR A 304 -22.57 1.43 4.06
C THR A 304 -21.29 2.00 3.46
N PRO A 305 -20.64 3.01 4.10
CA PRO A 305 -19.40 3.58 3.59
C PRO A 305 -18.32 2.51 3.45
N LEU A 306 -17.49 2.64 2.42
CA LEU A 306 -16.33 1.78 2.26
C LEU A 306 -15.31 2.04 3.38
N PRO A 307 -14.53 1.02 3.79
CA PRO A 307 -13.36 1.25 4.63
C PRO A 307 -12.44 2.28 3.98
N ALA A 308 -11.90 3.22 4.75
CA ALA A 308 -11.11 4.33 4.21
C ALA A 308 -9.93 3.87 3.32
N ALA A 309 -9.26 2.76 3.68
CA ALA A 309 -8.18 2.19 2.87
C ALA A 309 -8.67 1.67 1.51
N GLU A 310 -9.88 1.11 1.46
CA GLU A 310 -10.48 0.64 0.22
C GLU A 310 -10.95 1.82 -0.63
N ALA A 311 -11.62 2.81 -0.03
CA ALA A 311 -12.02 4.05 -0.69
C ALA A 311 -10.81 4.79 -1.29
N ALA A 312 -9.70 4.92 -0.54
CA ALA A 312 -8.47 5.53 -1.02
C ALA A 312 -7.90 4.79 -2.26
N ARG A 313 -7.86 3.46 -2.23
CA ARG A 313 -7.40 2.65 -3.37
C ARG A 313 -8.28 2.82 -4.61
N LEU A 314 -9.61 2.89 -4.44
CA LEU A 314 -10.52 3.12 -5.56
C LEU A 314 -10.32 4.51 -6.18
N LEU A 315 -10.04 5.52 -5.35
CA LEU A 315 -9.75 6.88 -5.80
C LEU A 315 -8.39 6.98 -6.50
N ASP A 316 -7.37 6.27 -6.04
CA ASP A 316 -6.07 6.19 -6.74
C ASP A 316 -6.25 5.59 -8.15
N LEU A 317 -7.04 4.51 -8.26
CA LEU A 317 -7.39 3.93 -9.55
C LEU A 317 -8.23 4.88 -10.43
N ALA A 318 -9.15 5.63 -9.82
CA ALA A 318 -9.95 6.63 -10.54
C ALA A 318 -9.08 7.76 -11.11
N ILE A 319 -8.03 8.19 -10.39
CA ILE A 319 -7.05 9.19 -10.88
C ILE A 319 -6.32 8.67 -12.13
N GLU A 320 -5.90 7.40 -12.14
CA GLU A 320 -5.23 6.77 -13.30
C GLU A 320 -6.14 6.67 -14.52
N LEU A 321 -7.45 6.52 -14.31
CA LEU A 321 -8.46 6.38 -15.37
C LEU A 321 -9.03 7.73 -15.84
N ALA A 322 -8.83 8.82 -15.09
CA ALA A 322 -9.36 10.14 -15.42
C ALA A 322 -8.68 10.71 -16.67
N GLU A 323 -9.50 11.00 -17.68
CA GLU A 323 -9.09 11.56 -18.97
C GLU A 323 -9.12 13.10 -18.97
N THR A 324 -10.00 13.70 -18.17
CA THR A 324 -10.09 15.17 -18.03
C THR A 324 -9.37 15.67 -16.77
N GLU A 325 -8.82 16.89 -16.84
CA GLU A 325 -8.20 17.53 -15.67
C GLU A 325 -9.24 17.79 -14.57
N GLU A 326 -10.45 18.21 -14.94
CA GLU A 326 -11.55 18.47 -14.01
C GLU A 326 -11.91 17.21 -13.19
N THR A 327 -12.03 16.05 -13.83
CA THR A 327 -12.25 14.79 -13.10
C THR A 327 -11.05 14.42 -12.24
N ARG A 328 -9.82 14.63 -12.72
CA ARG A 328 -8.61 14.33 -11.94
C ARG A 328 -8.52 15.18 -10.66
N GLU A 329 -8.81 16.47 -10.76
CA GLU A 329 -8.89 17.40 -9.62
C GLU A 329 -10.00 16.98 -8.65
N LEU A 330 -11.22 16.71 -9.16
CA LEU A 330 -12.35 16.25 -8.33
C LEU A 330 -12.03 14.97 -7.55
N VAL A 331 -11.41 13.98 -8.21
CA VAL A 331 -11.05 12.71 -7.56
C VAL A 331 -9.92 12.92 -6.55
N ALA A 332 -8.94 13.77 -6.85
CA ALA A 332 -7.86 14.12 -5.92
C ALA A 332 -8.38 14.82 -4.65
N ASP A 333 -9.34 15.75 -4.80
CA ASP A 333 -9.98 16.43 -3.67
C ASP A 333 -10.73 15.42 -2.78
N ASN A 334 -11.52 14.53 -3.39
CA ASN A 334 -12.21 13.46 -2.68
C ASN A 334 -11.24 12.48 -2.00
N ARG A 335 -10.10 12.22 -2.63
CA ARG A 335 -9.02 11.38 -2.10
C ARG A 335 -8.41 11.98 -0.84
N ALA A 336 -8.16 13.30 -0.83
CA ALA A 336 -7.75 14.01 0.38
C ALA A 336 -8.85 14.00 1.46
N HIS A 337 -10.12 14.11 1.06
CA HIS A 337 -11.25 14.07 1.99
C HIS A 337 -11.44 12.71 2.68
N VAL A 338 -11.23 11.59 1.97
CA VAL A 338 -11.32 10.24 2.56
C VAL A 338 -10.24 10.02 3.62
N GLU A 339 -9.01 10.47 3.38
CA GLU A 339 -7.95 10.44 4.38
C GLU A 339 -8.30 11.28 5.63
N TYR A 340 -8.91 12.45 5.40
CA TYR A 340 -9.44 13.30 6.47
C TYR A 340 -10.49 12.57 7.32
N LEU A 341 -11.44 11.86 6.70
CA LEU A 341 -12.47 11.12 7.42
C LEU A 341 -11.91 9.90 8.18
N ALA A 342 -10.83 9.29 7.69
CA ALA A 342 -10.17 8.17 8.37
C ALA A 342 -9.58 8.54 9.74
N LEU A 343 -9.17 9.81 9.90
CA LEU A 343 -8.61 10.32 11.17
C LEU A 343 -9.66 10.38 12.28
N LEU A 344 -10.91 10.70 11.96
CA LEU A 344 -11.95 10.95 12.96
C LEU A 344 -12.24 9.72 13.84
N PRO A 345 -12.51 8.51 13.30
CA PRO A 345 -12.71 7.31 14.11
C PRO A 345 -11.48 6.92 14.95
N ALA A 346 -10.26 7.14 14.43
CA ALA A 346 -9.03 6.82 15.15
C ALA A 346 -8.82 7.79 16.34
N MET A 347 -9.09 9.08 16.14
CA MET A 347 -9.09 10.07 17.21
C MET A 347 -10.19 9.82 18.24
N ASP A 348 -11.39 9.46 17.81
CA ASP A 348 -12.52 9.11 18.69
C ASP A 348 -12.20 7.88 19.53
N ARG A 349 -11.66 6.82 18.93
CA ARG A 349 -11.17 5.64 19.66
C ARG A 349 -10.15 5.99 20.73
N ALA A 350 -9.16 6.84 20.40
CA ALA A 350 -8.19 7.29 21.38
C ALA A 350 -8.82 8.11 22.51
N HIS A 351 -9.85 8.90 22.19
CA HIS A 351 -10.63 9.63 23.18
C HIS A 351 -11.40 8.68 24.10
N THR A 352 -12.14 7.71 23.56
CA THR A 352 -12.86 6.69 24.34
C THR A 352 -11.93 5.90 25.26
N LEU A 353 -10.79 5.43 24.76
CA LEU A 353 -9.79 4.72 25.58
C LEU A 353 -9.28 5.57 26.74
N LEU A 354 -9.16 6.89 26.53
CA LEU A 354 -8.76 7.81 27.59
C LEU A 354 -9.88 8.03 28.62
N GLU A 355 -11.14 8.10 28.19
CA GLU A 355 -12.30 8.17 29.10
C GLU A 355 -12.46 6.90 29.95
N GLU A 356 -12.07 5.74 29.41
CA GLU A 356 -12.01 4.46 30.11
C GLU A 356 -10.78 4.29 31.03
N ASP A 357 -10.02 5.36 31.28
CA ASP A 357 -8.78 5.36 32.08
C ASP A 357 -7.70 4.39 31.55
N GLN A 358 -7.62 4.23 30.22
CA GLN A 358 -6.61 3.43 29.52
C GLN A 358 -5.59 4.32 28.76
N PRO A 359 -4.85 5.22 29.43
CA PRO A 359 -4.03 6.22 28.76
C PRO A 359 -2.88 5.64 27.92
N TRP A 360 -2.41 4.44 28.26
CA TRP A 360 -1.39 3.73 27.49
C TRP A 360 -1.91 3.27 26.12
N GLN A 361 -3.12 2.70 26.10
CA GLN A 361 -3.73 2.23 24.87
C GLN A 361 -4.18 3.41 24.01
N ALA A 362 -4.72 4.46 24.62
CA ALA A 362 -5.06 5.70 23.93
C ALA A 362 -3.84 6.32 23.22
N ALA A 363 -2.71 6.45 23.92
CA ALA A 363 -1.49 6.97 23.32
C ALA A 363 -0.93 6.05 22.22
N ALA A 364 -0.97 4.73 22.41
CA ALA A 364 -0.56 3.78 21.39
C ALA A 364 -1.44 3.84 20.12
N ALA A 365 -2.76 3.99 20.28
CA ALA A 365 -3.69 4.20 19.17
C ALA A 365 -3.37 5.49 18.41
N LEU A 366 -3.14 6.60 19.12
CA LEU A 366 -2.70 7.85 18.48
C LEU A 366 -1.41 7.65 17.68
N GLN A 367 -0.39 7.06 18.30
CA GLN A 367 0.92 6.87 17.67
C GLN A 367 0.88 5.94 16.46
N LYS A 368 0.07 4.89 16.50
CA LYS A 368 0.00 3.87 15.45
C LYS A 368 -0.97 4.23 14.33
N GLU A 369 -2.09 4.85 14.64
CA GLU A 369 -3.20 5.05 13.70
C GLU A 369 -3.32 6.52 13.26
N VAL A 370 -3.09 7.49 14.15
CA VAL A 370 -3.32 8.92 13.86
C VAL A 370 -2.06 9.62 13.36
N LEU A 371 -0.92 9.44 14.01
CA LEU A 371 0.31 10.19 13.68
C LEU A 371 0.87 9.92 12.28
N PRO A 372 0.87 8.68 11.75
CA PRO A 372 1.34 8.43 10.38
C PRO A 372 0.49 9.17 9.34
N LEU A 373 -0.85 9.11 9.47
CA LEU A 373 -1.79 9.81 8.60
C LEU A 373 -1.61 11.33 8.67
N LEU A 374 -1.41 11.89 9.87
CA LEU A 374 -1.11 13.32 10.01
C LEU A 374 0.23 13.71 9.38
N ALA A 375 1.25 12.85 9.44
CA ALA A 375 2.54 13.13 8.83
C ALA A 375 2.42 13.19 7.30
N GLU A 376 1.71 12.23 6.70
CA GLU A 376 1.43 12.19 5.27
C GLU A 376 0.65 13.43 4.81
N LEU A 377 -0.46 13.76 5.48
CA LEU A 377 -1.28 14.94 5.16
C LEU A 377 -0.52 16.27 5.31
N ARG A 378 0.39 16.37 6.29
CA ARG A 378 1.23 17.57 6.46
C ARG A 378 2.22 17.79 5.32
N THR A 379 2.62 16.72 4.65
CA THR A 379 3.52 16.76 3.49
C THR A 379 2.78 16.81 2.16
N SER A 380 1.44 16.76 2.17
CA SER A 380 0.64 16.84 0.96
C SER A 380 0.84 18.18 0.24
N ASP A 381 0.88 18.14 -1.09
CA ASP A 381 0.91 19.34 -1.93
C ASP A 381 -0.41 20.12 -1.84
N ASP A 382 -1.52 19.44 -1.52
CA ASP A 382 -2.81 20.05 -1.29
C ASP A 382 -2.79 20.94 -0.03
N LYS A 383 -3.15 22.21 -0.23
CA LYS A 383 -3.24 23.20 0.83
C LYS A 383 -4.38 22.89 1.81
N GLU A 384 -5.52 22.40 1.34
CA GLU A 384 -6.66 22.10 2.20
C GLU A 384 -6.36 20.90 3.10
N ALA A 385 -5.78 19.83 2.55
CA ALA A 385 -5.24 18.72 3.33
C ALA A 385 -4.28 19.19 4.43
N ARG A 386 -3.32 20.06 4.11
CA ARG A 386 -2.38 20.62 5.09
C ARG A 386 -3.06 21.47 6.17
N ASP A 387 -4.00 22.32 5.79
CA ASP A 387 -4.75 23.16 6.72
C ASP A 387 -5.62 22.32 7.67
N ASN A 388 -6.20 21.23 7.17
CA ASN A 388 -6.96 20.28 7.98
C ASN A 388 -6.05 19.43 8.88
N ALA A 389 -4.90 18.98 8.38
CA ALA A 389 -3.89 18.30 9.19
C ALA A 389 -3.47 19.18 10.37
N ALA A 390 -3.25 20.47 10.17
CA ALA A 390 -2.90 21.40 11.25
C ALA A 390 -3.95 21.45 12.37
N LYS A 391 -5.25 21.40 12.03
CA LYS A 391 -6.35 21.37 13.01
C LYS A 391 -6.30 20.08 13.85
N PHE A 392 -6.13 18.93 13.21
CA PHE A 392 -6.06 17.65 13.90
C PHE A 392 -4.77 17.44 14.68
N THR A 393 -3.65 17.99 14.21
CA THR A 393 -2.37 17.92 14.91
C THR A 393 -2.48 18.55 16.31
N ASP A 394 -3.21 19.66 16.43
CA ASP A 394 -3.51 20.28 17.72
C ASP A 394 -4.45 19.41 18.60
N GLY A 395 -5.44 18.75 18.01
CA GLY A 395 -6.30 17.79 18.71
C GLY A 395 -5.54 16.57 19.25
N ALA A 396 -4.69 15.96 18.42
CA ALA A 396 -3.81 14.86 18.80
C ALA A 396 -2.81 15.29 19.89
N ALA A 397 -2.25 16.50 19.78
CA ALA A 397 -1.39 17.07 20.83
C ALA A 397 -2.13 17.22 22.17
N ILE A 398 -3.39 17.65 22.16
CA ILE A 398 -4.23 17.75 23.37
C ILE A 398 -4.49 16.35 23.96
N LEU A 399 -4.84 15.37 23.14
CA LEU A 399 -5.09 13.99 23.60
C LEU A 399 -3.82 13.35 24.19
N LEU A 400 -2.65 13.47 23.54
CA LEU A 400 -1.37 13.00 24.09
C LEU A 400 -1.00 13.71 25.40
N ASN A 401 -1.23 15.03 25.47
CA ASN A 401 -1.08 15.77 26.72
C ASN A 401 -2.00 15.22 27.82
N ASN A 402 -3.24 14.87 27.50
CA ASN A 402 -4.18 14.34 28.48
C ASN A 402 -3.82 12.91 28.90
N CYS A 403 -3.34 12.06 27.97
CA CYS A 403 -2.76 10.75 28.30
C CYS A 403 -1.61 10.91 29.31
N ALA A 404 -0.72 11.88 29.08
CA ALA A 404 0.38 12.19 29.98
C ALA A 404 -0.09 12.68 31.37
N LEU A 405 -1.18 13.44 31.43
CA LEU A 405 -1.78 13.89 32.69
C LEU A 405 -2.45 12.76 33.46
N ALA A 406 -3.13 11.82 32.79
CA ALA A 406 -3.73 10.65 33.42
C ALA A 406 -2.66 9.78 34.11
N LEU A 407 -1.47 9.67 33.52
CA LEU A 407 -0.31 9.00 34.13
C LEU A 407 0.28 9.73 35.35
N ALA A 408 -0.21 10.92 35.73
CA ALA A 408 0.39 11.69 36.81
C ALA A 408 0.25 11.07 38.21
N GLY A 409 -0.69 10.14 38.39
CA GLY A 409 -0.86 9.38 39.64
C GLY A 409 0.21 8.32 39.87
N ASP A 410 0.79 7.77 38.80
CA ASP A 410 1.87 6.78 38.90
C ASP A 410 3.24 7.47 39.05
N SER A 411 3.88 7.24 40.19
CA SER A 411 5.21 7.77 40.51
C SER A 411 6.35 6.84 40.10
N SER A 412 6.04 5.72 39.44
CA SER A 412 7.04 4.79 38.92
C SER A 412 8.01 5.49 37.95
N PRO A 413 9.32 5.14 37.95
CA PRO A 413 10.27 5.73 37.03
C PRO A 413 9.90 5.56 35.55
N SER A 414 9.24 4.46 35.19
CA SER A 414 8.72 4.21 33.84
C SER A 414 7.61 5.20 33.49
N ALA A 415 6.57 5.33 34.30
CA ALA A 415 5.46 6.26 34.04
C ALA A 415 5.94 7.72 33.99
N VAL A 416 6.92 8.09 34.82
CA VAL A 416 7.53 9.43 34.77
C VAL A 416 8.24 9.69 33.44
N ARG A 417 8.98 8.71 32.90
CA ARG A 417 9.64 8.82 31.59
C ARG A 417 8.61 8.90 30.48
N THR A 418 7.68 7.95 30.40
CA THR A 418 6.66 7.95 29.35
C THR A 418 5.81 9.22 29.37
N ARG A 419 5.43 9.72 30.55
CA ARG A 419 4.75 11.01 30.65
C ARG A 419 5.55 12.16 30.04
N ALA A 420 6.88 12.15 30.21
CA ALA A 420 7.74 13.15 29.60
C ALA A 420 7.75 13.00 28.07
N ASP A 421 7.88 11.77 27.58
CA ASP A 421 7.90 11.45 26.15
C ASP A 421 6.59 11.86 25.48
N PHE A 422 5.43 11.56 26.07
CA PHE A 422 4.12 11.98 25.55
C PHE A 422 3.97 13.50 25.51
N LEU A 423 4.48 14.23 26.50
CA LEU A 423 4.43 15.69 26.51
C LEU A 423 5.41 16.31 25.52
N ASP A 424 6.54 15.66 25.24
CA ASP A 424 7.50 16.12 24.25
C ASP A 424 6.94 15.89 22.82
N GLN A 425 6.34 14.73 22.54
CA GLN A 425 5.59 14.49 21.30
C GLN A 425 4.40 15.45 21.13
N ALA A 426 3.63 15.68 22.19
CA ALA A 426 2.54 16.66 22.16
C ALA A 426 3.04 18.09 21.87
N LEU A 427 4.28 18.43 22.24
CA LEU A 427 4.87 19.74 21.91
C LEU A 427 5.30 19.86 20.45
N GLU A 428 5.79 18.76 19.86
CA GLU A 428 6.14 18.69 18.44
C GLU A 428 4.90 18.83 17.55
N LEU A 429 3.79 18.23 17.99
CA LEU A 429 2.50 18.28 17.30
C LEU A 429 1.76 19.61 17.49
N ALA A 430 1.93 20.29 18.62
CA ALA A 430 1.18 21.51 18.89
C ALA A 430 1.51 22.63 17.88
N GLU A 431 0.57 22.99 17.02
CA GLU A 431 0.70 24.05 16.03
C GLU A 431 0.29 25.40 16.60
N THR A 432 -0.82 25.46 17.35
CA THR A 432 -1.28 26.75 17.88
C THR A 432 -0.50 27.19 19.12
N ARG A 433 -0.35 28.51 19.26
CA ARG A 433 0.28 29.12 20.45
C ARG A 433 -0.44 28.72 21.74
N ARG A 434 -1.76 28.54 21.69
CA ARG A 434 -2.58 28.13 22.85
C ARG A 434 -2.22 26.72 23.28
N THR A 435 -2.21 25.77 22.36
CA THR A 435 -1.88 24.36 22.63
C THR A 435 -0.44 24.22 23.11
N ARG A 436 0.54 24.85 22.44
CA ARG A 436 1.95 24.87 22.89
C ARG A 436 2.10 25.40 24.33
N LYS A 437 1.38 26.48 24.68
CA LYS A 437 1.44 27.06 26.03
C LYS A 437 0.87 26.10 27.07
N LEU A 438 -0.22 25.41 26.77
CA LEU A 438 -0.82 24.39 27.64
C LEU A 438 0.14 23.23 27.87
N VAL A 439 0.67 22.61 26.81
CA VAL A 439 1.57 21.47 26.92
C VAL A 439 2.87 21.86 27.65
N ARG A 440 3.45 23.04 27.37
CA ARG A 440 4.64 23.54 28.09
C ARG A 440 4.38 23.72 29.58
N LYS A 441 3.19 24.20 29.96
CA LYS A 441 2.80 24.35 31.37
C LYS A 441 2.76 22.98 32.05
N ASN A 442 2.10 22.01 31.42
CA ASN A 442 1.97 20.65 31.95
C ASN A 442 3.32 19.93 31.99
N ARG A 443 4.18 20.10 30.97
CA ARG A 443 5.56 19.61 30.96
C ARG A 443 6.41 20.14 32.10
N ARG A 444 6.33 21.44 32.40
CA ARG A 444 7.01 22.05 33.56
C ARG A 444 6.47 21.50 34.88
N GLN A 445 5.16 21.29 34.98
CA GLN A 445 4.53 20.71 36.16
C GLN A 445 4.93 19.25 36.35
N ALA A 446 4.91 18.43 35.29
CA ALA A 446 5.37 17.05 35.28
C ALA A 446 6.86 16.96 35.67
N ALA A 447 7.74 17.80 35.11
CA ALA A 447 9.15 17.85 35.48
C ALA A 447 9.35 18.22 36.97
N ARG A 448 8.52 19.14 37.49
CA ARG A 448 8.53 19.48 38.91
C ARG A 448 8.07 18.31 39.78
N HIS A 449 7.01 17.61 39.38
CA HIS A 449 6.51 16.44 40.10
C HIS A 449 7.54 15.30 40.07
N ALA A 450 8.15 15.03 38.93
CA ALA A 450 9.22 14.03 38.77
C ALA A 450 10.41 14.28 39.71
N ARG A 451 10.78 15.56 39.95
CA ARG A 451 11.83 15.90 40.92
C ARG A 451 11.43 15.68 42.38
N ILE A 452 10.14 15.62 42.68
CA ILE A 452 9.59 15.46 44.03
C ILE A 452 9.21 14.00 44.30
N ALA A 453 8.71 13.29 43.29
CA ALA A 453 8.17 11.93 43.39
C ALA A 453 9.09 10.92 44.12
N PRO A 454 10.42 10.86 43.85
CA PRO A 454 11.33 9.94 44.56
C PRO A 454 11.38 10.15 46.08
N TYR A 455 10.98 11.34 46.53
CA TYR A 455 10.97 11.75 47.93
C TYR A 455 9.58 11.63 48.58
N SER A 456 8.51 11.53 47.80
CA SER A 456 7.15 11.41 48.33
C SER A 456 6.95 10.14 49.15
N ASP A 457 7.46 8.99 48.68
CA ASP A 457 7.39 7.73 49.42
C ASP A 457 8.29 7.74 50.65
N ALA A 458 9.51 8.28 50.53
CA ALA A 458 10.40 8.46 51.68
C ALA A 458 9.74 9.33 52.76
N PHE A 459 9.05 10.40 52.36
CA PHE A 459 8.30 11.24 53.28
C PHE A 459 7.16 10.50 53.96
N ARG A 460 6.34 9.76 53.20
CA ARG A 460 5.21 8.98 53.72
C ARG A 460 5.67 7.90 54.71
N LEU A 461 6.72 7.14 54.34
CA LEU A 461 7.27 6.07 55.15
C LEU A 461 7.92 6.61 56.43
N ALA A 462 8.67 7.71 56.34
CA ALA A 462 9.27 8.34 57.51
C ALA A 462 8.21 8.87 58.49
N VAL A 463 7.15 9.53 58.00
CA VAL A 463 6.03 9.98 58.86
C VAL A 463 5.34 8.79 59.54
N SER A 464 5.00 7.74 58.77
CA SER A 464 4.35 6.55 59.31
C SER A 464 5.20 5.82 60.35
N GLY A 465 6.52 5.72 60.11
CA GLY A 465 7.47 5.15 61.06
C GLY A 465 7.59 5.98 62.35
N LEU A 466 7.61 7.32 62.24
CA LEU A 466 7.61 8.20 63.41
C LEU A 466 6.35 8.04 64.26
N GLU A 467 5.17 7.92 63.63
CA GLU A 467 3.92 7.68 64.35
C GLU A 467 3.93 6.34 65.08
N ARG A 468 4.48 5.28 64.47
CA ARG A 468 4.66 3.97 65.12
C ARG A 468 5.63 4.06 66.30
N ALA A 469 6.77 4.71 66.11
CA ALA A 469 7.76 4.88 67.16
C ALA A 469 7.21 5.71 68.33
N GLN A 470 6.43 6.75 68.05
CA GLN A 470 5.79 7.56 69.08
C GLN A 470 4.77 6.76 69.90
N ARG A 471 4.01 5.85 69.28
CA ARG A 471 3.12 4.93 70.00
C ARG A 471 3.92 3.99 70.91
N LEU A 472 4.97 3.34 70.38
CA LEU A 472 5.84 2.45 71.16
C LEU A 472 6.47 3.16 72.37
N LEU A 473 6.87 4.42 72.21
CA LEU A 473 7.44 5.21 73.31
C LEU A 473 6.39 5.53 74.39
N ARG A 474 5.14 5.82 74.00
CA ARG A 474 4.02 6.01 74.96
C ARG A 474 3.72 4.74 75.74
N ASP A 475 3.86 3.58 75.11
CA ASP A 475 3.68 2.26 75.74
C ASP A 475 4.89 1.85 76.61
N ASN A 476 5.81 2.78 76.89
CA ASN A 476 7.04 2.57 77.66
C ASN A 476 7.97 1.50 77.06
N ARG A 477 8.09 1.45 75.72
CA ARG A 477 8.95 0.51 74.99
C ARG A 477 10.07 1.24 74.22
N PRO A 478 10.96 1.98 74.90
CA PRO A 478 11.90 2.88 74.25
C PRO A 478 12.90 2.17 73.32
N GLY A 479 13.36 0.96 73.65
CA GLY A 479 14.26 0.19 72.77
C GLY A 479 13.62 -0.21 71.43
N ARG A 480 12.33 -0.61 71.44
CA ARG A 480 11.61 -0.92 70.19
C ARG A 480 11.29 0.33 69.39
N ALA A 481 10.97 1.44 70.06
CA ALA A 481 10.76 2.73 69.40
C ALA A 481 12.06 3.21 68.71
N ALA A 482 13.21 3.07 69.38
CA ALA A 482 14.52 3.39 68.83
C ALA A 482 14.85 2.53 67.60
N ALA A 483 14.68 1.20 67.69
CA ALA A 483 14.90 0.30 66.56
C ALA A 483 14.00 0.61 65.35
N GLU A 484 12.73 0.97 65.60
CA GLU A 484 11.79 1.39 64.55
C GLU A 484 12.27 2.67 63.86
N ILE A 485 12.75 3.66 64.63
CA ILE A 485 13.27 4.91 64.06
C ILE A 485 14.53 4.65 63.24
N GLU A 486 15.52 3.94 63.79
CA GLU A 486 16.79 3.66 63.12
C GLU A 486 16.59 2.85 61.83
N SER A 487 15.71 1.85 61.85
CA SER A 487 15.53 0.94 60.71
C SER A 487 14.59 1.51 59.64
N HIS A 488 13.53 2.22 60.04
CA HIS A 488 12.43 2.59 59.13
C HIS A 488 12.26 4.10 58.92
N VAL A 489 12.88 4.95 59.74
CA VAL A 489 12.74 6.42 59.59
C VAL A 489 14.04 7.06 59.14
N VAL A 490 15.18 6.72 59.77
CA VAL A 490 16.48 7.34 59.49
C VAL A 490 16.88 7.23 58.01
N PRO A 491 16.83 6.03 57.36
CA PRO A 491 17.20 5.89 55.95
C PRO A 491 16.36 6.79 55.02
N HIS A 492 15.08 6.97 55.35
CA HIS A 492 14.19 7.83 54.58
C HIS A 492 14.44 9.31 54.86
N THR A 493 14.77 9.71 56.09
CA THR A 493 15.16 11.10 56.37
C THR A 493 16.50 11.49 55.73
N ASP A 494 17.43 10.55 55.60
CA ASP A 494 18.69 10.76 54.89
C ASP A 494 18.44 10.92 53.40
N LYS A 495 17.65 10.03 52.79
CA LYS A 495 17.17 10.18 51.41
C LYS A 495 16.47 11.53 51.19
N LEU A 496 15.65 11.99 52.14
CA LEU A 496 15.01 13.31 52.06
C LEU A 496 15.99 14.48 52.17
N ALA A 497 17.12 14.31 52.86
CA ALA A 497 18.14 15.33 53.02
C ALA A 497 18.90 15.61 51.71
N GLU A 498 18.99 14.61 50.82
CA GLU A 498 19.54 14.76 49.47
C GLU A 498 18.64 15.62 48.56
N CYS A 499 17.37 15.82 48.94
CA CYS A 499 16.41 16.58 48.14
C CYS A 499 16.78 18.06 48.06
N ARG A 500 17.20 18.50 46.86
CA ARG A 500 17.48 19.91 46.56
C ARG A 500 16.22 20.76 46.33
N VAL A 501 15.03 20.16 46.28
CA VAL A 501 13.78 20.89 46.01
C VAL A 501 13.36 21.70 47.23
N ARG A 502 13.41 23.04 47.15
CA ARG A 502 13.11 23.97 48.25
C ARG A 502 11.78 23.69 48.98
N LYS A 503 10.74 23.27 48.25
CA LYS A 503 9.42 22.92 48.84
C LYS A 503 9.45 21.67 49.72
N VAL A 504 10.32 20.70 49.42
CA VAL A 504 10.47 19.45 50.19
C VAL A 504 11.50 19.62 51.30
N ARG A 505 12.57 20.37 51.05
CA ARG A 505 13.68 20.58 51.99
C ARG A 505 13.24 21.11 53.36
N ARG A 506 12.27 22.03 53.41
CA ARG A 506 11.77 22.59 54.68
C ARG A 506 10.98 21.55 55.50
N PRO A 507 9.95 20.88 54.95
CA PRO A 507 9.31 19.74 55.60
C PRO A 507 10.29 18.63 56.00
N ALA A 508 11.20 18.23 55.11
CA ALA A 508 12.21 17.21 55.38
C ALA A 508 13.11 17.57 56.57
N ALA A 509 13.59 18.81 56.66
CA ALA A 509 14.38 19.27 57.79
C ALA A 509 13.59 19.25 59.11
N ARG A 510 12.29 19.61 59.07
CA ARG A 510 11.41 19.51 60.24
C ARG A 510 11.21 18.05 60.67
N LEU A 511 11.03 17.15 59.71
CA LEU A 511 10.88 15.72 59.97
C LEU A 511 12.15 15.15 60.60
N ALA A 512 13.32 15.48 60.04
CA ALA A 512 14.61 15.09 60.62
C ALA A 512 14.80 15.61 62.05
N ASP A 513 14.42 16.87 62.34
CA ASP A 513 14.45 17.37 63.72
C ASP A 513 13.48 16.64 64.65
N GLN A 514 12.29 16.25 64.18
CA GLN A 514 11.34 15.44 64.96
C GLN A 514 11.89 14.04 65.24
N THR A 515 12.50 13.41 64.22
CA THR A 515 13.21 12.13 64.36
C THR A 515 14.31 12.20 65.41
N ALA A 516 15.13 13.26 65.36
CA ALA A 516 16.20 13.48 66.32
C ALA A 516 15.68 13.69 67.75
N ILE A 517 14.57 14.41 67.92
CA ILE A 517 13.94 14.60 69.24
C ILE A 517 13.40 13.28 69.78
N LEU A 518 12.73 12.46 68.96
CA LEU A 518 12.23 11.15 69.42
C LEU A 518 13.36 10.18 69.76
N LEU A 519 14.45 10.14 68.98
CA LEU A 519 15.65 9.35 69.33
C LEU A 519 16.26 9.82 70.65
N ASN A 520 16.37 11.13 70.87
CA ASN A 520 16.82 11.70 72.13
C ASN A 520 15.92 11.27 73.31
N ASN A 521 14.60 11.27 73.12
CA ASN A 521 13.68 10.84 74.16
C ASN A 521 13.79 9.33 74.44
N CYS A 522 14.00 8.50 73.41
CA CYS A 522 14.24 7.07 73.59
C CYS A 522 15.54 6.83 74.37
N ALA A 523 16.62 7.57 74.06
CA ALA A 523 17.89 7.49 74.78
C ALA A 523 17.73 7.84 76.26
N LEU A 524 17.08 8.97 76.55
CA LEU A 524 16.83 9.40 77.92
C LEU A 524 15.92 8.43 78.70
N ALA A 525 14.99 7.75 78.03
CA ALA A 525 14.15 6.74 78.66
C ALA A 525 14.88 5.41 78.94
N LEU A 526 15.96 5.12 78.22
CA LEU A 526 16.81 3.94 78.44
C LEU A 526 17.85 4.17 79.56
N ASP A 527 18.28 5.42 79.76
CA ASP A 527 19.31 5.83 80.74
C ASP A 527 18.98 5.41 82.20
N PRO A 528 17.77 5.64 82.76
CA PRO A 528 17.46 5.30 84.15
C PRO A 528 17.15 3.81 84.40
N VAL A 529 17.00 2.99 83.36
CA VAL A 529 16.57 1.57 83.49
C VAL A 529 17.79 0.63 83.61
N GLY A 530 19.02 1.13 83.62
CA GLY A 530 20.25 0.35 83.84
C GLY A 530 20.57 -0.70 82.76
N THR A 531 19.82 -0.74 81.66
CA THR A 531 19.86 -1.87 80.71
C THR A 531 20.87 -1.70 79.57
N SER A 532 21.23 -0.47 79.16
CA SER A 532 22.37 -0.25 78.23
C SER A 532 22.76 1.24 78.07
N PRO A 533 23.69 1.77 78.87
CA PRO A 533 24.20 3.13 78.69
C PRO A 533 24.90 3.36 77.35
N GLU A 534 25.44 2.31 76.75
CA GLU A 534 26.06 2.36 75.42
C GLU A 534 25.02 2.59 74.33
N GLU A 535 23.85 1.96 74.45
CA GLU A 535 22.74 2.17 73.52
C GLU A 535 22.16 3.59 73.63
N SER A 536 22.01 4.11 74.85
CA SER A 536 21.62 5.51 75.07
C SER A 536 22.57 6.49 74.36
N ARG A 537 23.88 6.30 74.50
CA ARG A 537 24.89 7.13 73.80
C ARG A 537 24.86 6.97 72.29
N ARG A 538 24.72 5.74 71.79
CA ARG A 538 24.58 5.48 70.35
C ARG A 538 23.40 6.28 69.80
N LEU A 539 22.25 6.21 70.47
CA LEU A 539 21.04 6.91 70.06
C LEU A 539 21.19 8.43 70.11
N LEU A 540 21.87 8.99 71.11
CA LEU A 540 22.17 10.44 71.16
C LEU A 540 23.10 10.87 70.02
N SER A 541 24.07 10.04 69.64
CA SER A 541 24.94 10.28 68.49
C SER A 541 24.16 10.28 67.17
N VAL A 542 23.30 9.27 66.95
CA VAL A 542 22.43 9.19 65.77
C VAL A 542 21.46 10.38 65.76
N ALA A 543 20.83 10.71 66.89
CA ALA A 543 19.95 11.87 67.02
C ALA A 543 20.67 13.17 66.64
N HIS A 544 21.93 13.36 67.08
CA HIS A 544 22.72 14.53 66.75
C HIS A 544 23.02 14.61 65.23
N GLY A 545 23.35 13.48 64.60
CA GLY A 545 23.60 13.40 63.16
C GLY A 545 22.38 13.73 62.30
N VAL A 546 21.19 13.28 62.73
CA VAL A 546 19.93 13.52 62.03
C VAL A 546 19.44 14.96 62.22
N ALA A 547 19.66 15.57 63.39
CA ALA A 547 19.19 16.92 63.71
C ALA A 547 19.71 17.98 62.71
N ARG A 548 18.83 18.88 62.27
CA ARG A 548 19.12 19.94 61.29
C ARG A 548 19.07 21.34 61.89
N LYS A 549 18.26 21.57 62.93
CA LYS A 549 18.23 22.84 63.68
C LYS A 549 19.32 22.88 64.75
N ARG A 550 20.00 24.03 64.85
CA ARG A 550 20.99 24.32 65.89
C ARG A 550 20.44 24.12 67.30
N LYS A 551 19.20 24.55 67.56
CA LYS A 551 18.54 24.37 68.88
C LYS A 551 18.35 22.89 69.24
N THR A 552 17.91 22.07 68.29
CA THR A 552 17.75 20.62 68.47
C THR A 552 19.10 19.95 68.76
N ARG A 553 20.15 20.29 67.98
CA ARG A 553 21.50 19.77 68.24
C ARG A 553 22.04 20.17 69.61
N ALA A 554 21.83 21.42 70.03
CA ALA A 554 22.27 21.90 71.33
C ALA A 554 21.56 21.17 72.49
N LEU A 555 20.26 20.90 72.33
CA LEU A 555 19.50 20.09 73.29
C LEU A 555 20.06 18.66 73.39
N ILE A 556 20.27 17.99 72.26
CA ILE A 556 20.80 16.62 72.22
C ILE A 556 22.22 16.58 72.80
N MET A 557 23.06 17.56 72.47
CA MET A 557 24.42 17.66 73.02
C MET A 557 24.41 17.83 74.53
N ARG A 558 23.54 18.70 75.07
CA ARG A 558 23.38 18.87 76.51
C ARG A 558 22.98 17.56 77.19
N ASN A 559 22.03 16.83 76.61
CA ASN A 559 21.59 15.53 77.12
C ASN A 559 22.68 14.46 77.01
N SER A 560 23.50 14.49 75.96
CA SER A 560 24.67 13.62 75.79
C SER A 560 25.72 13.84 76.86
N VAL A 561 26.05 15.11 77.17
CA VAL A 561 26.96 15.45 78.27
C VAL A 561 26.39 15.03 79.63
N ALA A 562 25.09 15.23 79.84
CA ALA A 562 24.43 14.79 81.06
C ALA A 562 24.46 13.26 81.24
N SER A 563 24.11 12.48 80.22
CA SER A 563 24.18 11.01 80.26
C SER A 563 25.62 10.50 80.47
N LEU A 564 26.64 11.18 79.92
CA LEU A 564 28.05 10.88 80.19
C LEU A 564 28.42 11.07 81.66
N ALA A 565 27.95 12.16 82.29
CA ALA A 565 28.18 12.42 83.70
C ALA A 565 27.49 11.36 84.58
N THR A 566 26.22 11.05 84.33
CA THR A 566 25.46 10.02 85.07
C THR A 566 26.12 8.65 84.96
N TYR A 567 26.60 8.25 83.77
CA TYR A 567 27.33 6.99 83.63
C TYR A 567 28.67 6.98 84.36
N ALA A 568 29.41 8.08 84.29
CA ALA A 568 30.69 8.19 84.98
C ALA A 568 30.48 7.99 86.48
N ASP A 569 29.48 8.64 87.06
CA ASP A 569 29.13 8.48 88.48
C ASP A 569 28.76 7.02 88.83
N HIS A 570 27.89 6.36 88.05
CA HIS A 570 27.53 4.96 88.31
C HIS A 570 28.71 3.97 88.21
N ARG A 571 29.64 4.18 87.26
CA ARG A 571 30.83 3.31 87.09
C ARG A 571 31.95 3.64 88.06
N LEU A 572 31.98 4.87 88.57
CA LEU A 572 32.91 5.26 89.62
C LEU A 572 32.61 4.49 90.90
N ASP A 573 31.34 4.28 91.23
CA ASP A 573 30.94 3.56 92.45
C ASP A 573 31.51 2.12 92.53
N ASP A 574 31.80 1.49 91.39
CA ASP A 574 32.40 0.15 91.30
C ASP A 574 33.94 0.13 91.45
N LEU A 575 34.60 1.30 91.47
CA LEU A 575 36.07 1.42 91.56
C LEU A 575 36.53 1.73 92.99
N PRO A 576 37.77 1.36 93.39
CA PRO A 576 38.32 1.74 94.69
C PRO A 576 38.30 3.28 94.92
N PRO A 577 38.00 3.76 96.14
CA PRO A 577 37.84 5.19 96.44
C PRO A 577 39.02 6.08 96.02
N SER A 578 40.24 5.54 96.05
CA SER A 578 41.46 6.22 95.60
C SER A 578 41.46 6.50 94.09
N ILE A 579 40.95 5.57 93.28
CA ILE A 579 40.80 5.74 91.83
C ILE A 579 39.62 6.66 91.52
N GLN A 580 38.52 6.56 92.28
CA GLN A 580 37.37 7.46 92.13
C GLN A 580 37.76 8.93 92.28
N GLN A 581 38.56 9.28 93.30
CA GLN A 581 39.01 10.65 93.54
C GLN A 581 39.88 11.20 92.40
N ILE A 582 40.71 10.35 91.78
CA ILE A 582 41.55 10.76 90.65
C ILE A 582 40.68 11.04 89.42
N ILE A 583 39.73 10.14 89.13
CA ILE A 583 38.87 10.27 87.95
C ILE A 583 37.90 11.46 88.12
N ARG A 584 37.28 11.65 89.30
CA ARG A 584 36.36 12.79 89.55
C ARG A 584 36.98 14.18 89.33
N ARG A 585 38.31 14.30 89.38
CA ARG A 585 39.03 15.56 89.09
C ARG A 585 39.17 15.85 87.60
N MET A 586 38.88 14.88 86.73
CA MET A 586 38.95 15.05 85.28
C MET A 586 37.65 15.69 84.75
N PRO A 587 37.69 16.41 83.63
CA PRO A 587 36.47 16.80 82.90
C PRO A 587 35.61 15.57 82.53
N PRO A 588 34.26 15.65 82.50
CA PRO A 588 33.37 14.50 82.29
C PRO A 588 33.70 13.66 81.04
N GLU A 589 34.16 14.30 79.96
CA GLU A 589 34.58 13.62 78.73
C GLU A 589 35.82 12.73 78.95
N LYS A 590 36.78 13.22 79.74
CA LYS A 590 37.98 12.47 80.12
C LYS A 590 37.66 11.37 81.13
N GLN A 591 36.69 11.62 82.03
CA GLN A 591 36.19 10.59 82.95
C GLN A 591 35.62 9.41 82.19
N ALA A 592 34.69 9.67 81.26
CA ALA A 592 34.06 8.63 80.46
C ALA A 592 35.07 7.85 79.60
N HIS A 593 36.05 8.54 78.99
CA HIS A 593 37.11 7.90 78.19
C HIS A 593 38.04 7.02 79.04
N TYR A 594 38.43 7.49 80.23
CA TYR A 594 39.27 6.72 81.14
C TYR A 594 38.54 5.47 81.68
N LEU A 595 37.27 5.63 82.02
CA LEU A 595 36.41 4.52 82.48
C LEU A 595 36.13 3.49 81.37
N SER A 596 36.04 3.89 80.10
CA SER A 596 35.90 2.94 78.99
C SER A 596 37.20 2.15 78.75
N GLN A 597 38.37 2.79 78.85
CA GLN A 597 39.66 2.11 78.69
C GLN A 597 39.96 1.12 79.82
N LEU A 598 39.49 1.39 81.04
CA LEU A 598 39.61 0.46 82.17
C LEU A 598 38.83 -0.84 81.91
N ARG A 599 37.71 -0.79 81.22
CA ARG A 599 36.90 -1.98 80.89
C ARG A 599 37.60 -2.93 79.92
N ASP A 600 38.36 -2.43 78.93
CA ASP A 600 39.04 -3.30 77.97
C ASP A 600 40.29 -4.00 78.56
N ARG A 601 40.63 -3.67 79.81
CA ARG A 601 41.77 -4.23 80.54
C ARG A 601 41.35 -5.15 81.70
N TRP A 602 40.05 -5.32 81.94
CA TRP A 602 39.49 -6.07 83.07
C TRP A 602 38.47 -7.11 82.61
#